data_AF-A0A9P4LNI2-F1
#
_entry.id   AF-A0A9P4LNI2-F1
#
_cell.length_a   1.000
_cell.length_b   1.000
_cell.length_c   1.000
_cell.angle_alpha   90.00
_cell.angle_beta   90.00
_cell.angle_gamma   90.00
#
_symmetry.space_group_name_H-M   'P 1'
#
loop_
_entity.id
_entity.type
_entity.pdbx_description
1 polymer ?
#
loop_
_entity_poly.entity_id
_entity_poly.type
_entity_poly.pdbx_seq_one_letter_code
_entity_poly.pdbx_strand_id
1 'polypeptide(L)'
;MTRRSTLADKPELDVLLAATKVDYKGHQYLPLTARTIHRLSPYWKGEKPIADLKVFECIMIDHEVNGIHADHVVAALERIGEHCKHLLVVSPIQTSELGNVFVREHENMGPGNDWDHLLKCFPNLKHLAFIHNADEPVELARDTFYALHTAVANHWAASVLKSLKFDVPPQMIANFQMVVP
;
A
#
# COMPACT_ATOMS: atom_id res chain seq x y z
N MET A 1 42.48 4.57 -15.63
CA MET A 1 42.51 3.93 -14.30
C MET A 1 41.10 3.59 -13.88
N THR A 2 40.71 2.32 -13.99
CA THR A 2 39.35 1.84 -13.68
C THR A 2 39.33 1.45 -12.20
N ARG A 3 38.68 2.25 -11.34
CA ARG A 3 38.47 1.89 -9.93
C ARG A 3 37.66 0.60 -9.88
N ARG A 4 38.25 -0.47 -9.33
CA ARG A 4 37.53 -1.72 -9.04
C ARG A 4 36.49 -1.41 -7.97
N SER A 5 35.21 -1.51 -8.32
CA SER A 5 34.10 -1.44 -7.37
C SER A 5 34.25 -2.59 -6.39
N THR A 6 34.53 -2.28 -5.14
CA THR A 6 34.61 -3.25 -4.05
C THR A 6 33.20 -3.53 -3.51
N LEU A 7 33.00 -4.65 -2.82
CA LEU A 7 31.73 -4.96 -2.13
C LEU A 7 31.28 -3.83 -1.18
N ALA A 8 32.22 -3.03 -0.67
CA ALA A 8 31.96 -1.85 0.15
C ALA A 8 31.31 -0.67 -0.61
N ASP A 9 31.35 -0.66 -1.95
CA ASP A 9 30.79 0.42 -2.76
C ASP A 9 29.31 0.21 -3.13
N LYS A 10 28.73 -0.96 -2.81
CA LYS A 10 27.33 -1.27 -3.09
C LYS A 10 26.56 -1.33 -1.77
N PRO A 11 25.81 -0.29 -1.39
CA PRO A 11 25.01 -0.33 -0.17
C PRO A 11 24.06 -1.54 -0.17
N GLU A 12 23.88 -2.10 1.02
CA GLU A 12 22.92 -3.17 1.29
C GLU A 12 21.50 -2.68 0.99
N LEU A 13 20.63 -3.61 0.62
CA LEU A 13 19.31 -3.25 0.09
C LEU A 13 18.40 -2.66 1.19
N ASP A 14 18.50 -3.16 2.41
CA ASP A 14 17.83 -2.61 3.58
C ASP A 14 18.24 -1.15 3.87
N VAL A 15 19.53 -0.81 3.76
CA VAL A 15 20.00 0.58 3.90
C VAL A 15 19.39 1.47 2.82
N LEU A 16 19.32 0.99 1.58
CA LEU A 16 18.72 1.73 0.46
C LEU A 16 17.21 1.96 0.65
N LEU A 17 16.49 0.96 1.18
CA LEU A 17 15.06 1.04 1.45
C LEU A 17 14.76 1.90 2.69
N ALA A 18 15.58 1.79 3.74
CA ALA A 18 15.48 2.62 4.93
C ALA A 18 15.68 4.11 4.58
N ALA A 19 16.62 4.43 3.71
CA ALA A 19 16.87 5.79 3.24
C ALA A 19 15.72 6.39 2.41
N THR A 20 14.78 5.57 1.92
CA THR A 20 13.57 6.04 1.20
C THR A 20 12.35 6.17 2.08
N LYS A 21 12.45 5.86 3.38
CA LYS A 21 11.32 6.00 4.28
C LYS A 21 10.95 7.47 4.47
N VAL A 22 9.66 7.71 4.64
CA VAL A 22 9.07 9.03 4.87
C VAL A 22 8.48 9.06 6.28
N ASP A 23 8.74 10.14 7.00
CA ASP A 23 8.19 10.37 8.33
C ASP A 23 6.72 10.83 8.25
N TYR A 24 5.83 10.11 8.94
CA TYR A 24 4.44 10.49 9.11
C TYR A 24 3.98 10.27 10.56
N LYS A 25 3.54 11.35 11.22
CA LYS A 25 3.07 11.36 12.63
C LYS A 25 4.01 10.58 13.59
N GLY A 26 5.33 10.73 13.41
CA GLY A 26 6.34 10.11 14.27
C GLY A 26 6.72 8.66 13.91
N HIS A 27 6.23 8.13 12.79
CA HIS A 27 6.59 6.82 12.28
C HIS A 27 7.22 6.91 10.88
N GLN A 28 8.20 6.06 10.60
CA GLN A 28 8.85 5.97 9.29
C GLN A 28 8.19 4.91 8.42
N TYR A 29 7.53 5.32 7.34
CA TYR A 29 6.86 4.46 6.38
C TYR A 29 7.69 4.27 5.12
N LEU A 30 7.72 3.05 4.59
CA LEU A 30 8.27 2.76 3.28
C LEU A 30 7.20 3.03 2.20
N PRO A 31 7.37 4.04 1.34
CA PRO A 31 6.41 4.33 0.28
C PRO A 31 6.53 3.33 -0.87
N LEU A 32 5.39 2.83 -1.35
CA LEU A 32 5.28 1.93 -2.51
C LEU A 32 5.37 2.70 -3.82
N THR A 33 6.52 3.29 -4.08
CA THR A 33 6.81 3.97 -5.34
C THR A 33 7.27 2.97 -6.42
N ALA A 34 7.22 3.37 -7.69
CA ALA A 34 7.81 2.59 -8.79
C ALA A 34 9.30 2.30 -8.53
N ARG A 35 10.00 3.27 -7.91
CA ARG A 35 11.40 3.14 -7.52
C ARG A 35 11.60 2.11 -6.41
N THR A 36 10.73 2.09 -5.41
CA THR A 36 10.78 1.12 -4.31
C THR A 36 10.55 -0.29 -4.84
N ILE A 37 9.52 -0.49 -5.66
CA ILE A 37 9.19 -1.78 -6.29
C ILE A 37 10.37 -2.26 -7.16
N HIS A 38 10.94 -1.40 -7.99
CA HIS A 38 12.12 -1.76 -8.80
C HIS A 38 13.34 -2.13 -7.92
N ARG A 39 13.55 -1.43 -6.81
CA ARG A 39 14.62 -1.74 -5.85
C ARG A 39 14.44 -3.07 -5.14
N LEU A 40 13.21 -3.59 -5.04
CA LEU A 40 12.92 -4.90 -4.46
C LEU A 40 13.19 -6.06 -5.44
N SER A 41 13.37 -5.79 -6.75
CA SER A 41 13.63 -6.84 -7.74
C SER A 41 14.81 -7.77 -7.40
N PRO A 42 15.99 -7.25 -6.96
CA PRO A 42 17.11 -8.12 -6.55
C PRO A 42 16.81 -8.97 -5.31
N TYR A 43 15.95 -8.50 -4.42
CA TYR A 43 15.51 -9.28 -3.26
C TYR A 43 14.66 -10.47 -3.70
N TRP A 44 13.71 -10.25 -4.61
CA TRP A 44 12.84 -11.32 -5.11
C TRP A 44 13.60 -12.38 -5.91
N LYS A 45 14.69 -12.00 -6.59
CA LYS A 45 15.57 -12.90 -7.33
C LYS A 45 16.59 -13.62 -6.44
N GLY A 46 16.63 -13.32 -5.14
CA GLY A 46 17.62 -13.87 -4.21
C GLY A 46 19.05 -13.34 -4.44
N GLU A 47 19.22 -12.29 -5.25
CA GLU A 47 20.52 -11.69 -5.58
C GLU A 47 21.06 -10.82 -4.44
N LYS A 48 20.16 -10.16 -3.70
CA LYS A 48 20.48 -9.36 -2.51
C LYS A 48 19.52 -9.68 -1.36
N PRO A 49 19.95 -10.40 -0.32
CA PRO A 49 19.11 -10.62 0.84
C PRO A 49 18.85 -9.31 1.59
N ILE A 50 17.75 -9.28 2.35
CA ILE A 50 17.43 -8.22 3.29
C ILE A 50 17.66 -8.80 4.68
N ALA A 51 18.60 -8.23 5.43
CA ALA A 51 18.93 -8.71 6.77
C ALA A 51 17.88 -8.26 7.79
N ASP A 52 17.40 -7.01 7.68
CA ASP A 52 16.38 -6.46 8.56
C ASP A 52 15.01 -6.32 7.88
N LEU A 53 14.12 -7.29 8.13
CA LEU A 53 12.73 -7.27 7.64
C LEU A 53 11.87 -6.20 8.31
N LYS A 54 12.35 -5.55 9.39
CA LYS A 54 11.64 -4.42 10.00
C LYS A 54 11.53 -3.21 9.08
N VAL A 55 12.33 -3.18 8.02
CA VAL A 55 12.19 -2.18 6.96
C VAL A 55 10.77 -2.15 6.38
N PHE A 56 10.05 -3.28 6.42
CA PHE A 56 8.69 -3.47 5.91
C PHE A 56 7.57 -3.35 6.95
N GLU A 57 7.87 -3.06 8.22
CA GLU A 57 6.83 -3.00 9.28
C GLU A 57 5.79 -1.89 9.06
N CYS A 58 6.19 -0.80 8.39
CA CYS A 58 5.35 0.35 8.10
C CYS A 58 5.38 0.61 6.60
N ILE A 59 4.25 0.41 5.92
CA ILE A 59 4.11 0.58 4.46
C ILE A 59 3.16 1.73 4.17
N MET A 60 3.52 2.57 3.21
CA MET A 60 2.68 3.65 2.70
C MET A 60 2.30 3.37 1.24
N ILE A 61 1.01 3.41 0.96
CA ILE A 61 0.43 3.39 -0.38
C ILE A 61 -0.12 4.79 -0.63
N ASP A 62 0.42 5.49 -1.60
CA ASP A 62 -0.01 6.82 -2.01
C ASP A 62 -0.30 6.88 -3.51
N HIS A 63 -0.61 8.07 -4.02
CA HIS A 63 -0.90 8.31 -5.43
C HIS A 63 0.18 7.83 -6.41
N GLU A 64 1.44 7.61 -6.00
CA GLU A 64 2.48 7.11 -6.91
C GLU A 64 2.18 5.69 -7.40
N VAL A 65 1.40 4.89 -6.66
CA VAL A 65 1.01 3.54 -7.12
C VAL A 65 0.11 3.59 -8.34
N ASN A 66 -0.56 4.71 -8.60
CA ASN A 66 -1.46 4.86 -9.75
C ASN A 66 -0.69 4.84 -11.08
N GLY A 67 0.60 5.18 -11.06
CA GLY A 67 1.48 5.10 -12.24
C GLY A 67 2.19 3.74 -12.41
N ILE A 68 1.76 2.72 -11.67
CA ILE A 68 2.36 1.38 -11.66
C ILE A 68 1.26 0.38 -12.03
N HIS A 69 1.59 -0.58 -12.90
CA HIS A 69 0.68 -1.70 -13.16
C HIS A 69 0.33 -2.44 -11.87
N ALA A 70 -0.98 -2.67 -11.66
CA ALA A 70 -1.53 -3.29 -10.47
C ALA A 70 -0.84 -4.63 -10.12
N ASP A 71 -0.54 -5.46 -11.12
CA ASP A 71 0.14 -6.74 -10.96
C ASP A 71 1.50 -6.60 -10.26
N HIS A 72 2.27 -5.54 -10.56
CA HIS A 72 3.55 -5.30 -9.91
C HIS A 72 3.39 -4.84 -8.46
N VAL A 73 2.34 -4.09 -8.17
CA VAL A 73 2.03 -3.65 -6.80
C VAL A 73 1.59 -4.85 -5.97
N VAL A 74 0.65 -5.66 -6.47
CA VAL A 74 0.18 -6.89 -5.81
C VAL A 74 1.34 -7.86 -5.59
N ALA A 75 2.13 -8.15 -6.61
CA ALA A 75 3.28 -9.07 -6.48
C ALA A 75 4.33 -8.56 -5.48
N ALA A 76 4.54 -7.24 -5.38
CA ALA A 76 5.41 -6.68 -4.36
C ALA A 76 4.82 -6.87 -2.96
N LEU A 77 3.51 -6.61 -2.79
CA LEU A 77 2.80 -6.73 -1.53
C LEU A 77 2.69 -8.17 -1.03
N GLU A 78 2.47 -9.15 -1.90
CA GLU A 78 2.48 -10.57 -1.52
C GLU A 78 3.82 -11.00 -0.89
N ARG A 79 4.92 -10.31 -1.24
CA ARG A 79 6.26 -10.63 -0.76
C ARG A 79 6.65 -9.92 0.53
N ILE A 80 6.21 -8.67 0.71
CA ILE A 80 6.63 -7.84 1.86
C ILE A 80 5.51 -7.61 2.87
N GLY A 81 4.26 -7.81 2.45
CA GLY A 81 3.07 -7.47 3.22
C GLY A 81 2.89 -8.31 4.47
N GLU A 82 3.42 -9.54 4.51
CA GLU A 82 3.41 -10.37 5.72
C GLU A 82 4.17 -9.73 6.89
N HIS A 83 5.14 -8.86 6.61
CA HIS A 83 5.91 -8.15 7.64
C HIS A 83 5.26 -6.82 8.06
N CYS A 84 4.24 -6.36 7.32
CA CYS A 84 3.56 -5.10 7.57
C CYS A 84 2.69 -5.18 8.83
N LYS A 85 2.86 -4.20 9.72
CA LYS A 85 2.06 -4.00 10.93
C LYS A 85 1.28 -2.69 10.90
N HIS A 86 1.79 -1.70 10.16
CA HIS A 86 1.20 -0.37 10.01
C HIS A 86 1.05 -0.05 8.52
N LEU A 87 -0.19 0.09 8.06
CA LEU A 87 -0.51 0.50 6.70
C LEU A 87 -1.02 1.93 6.70
N LEU A 88 -0.38 2.78 5.88
CA LEU A 88 -0.80 4.13 5.60
C LEU A 88 -1.32 4.21 4.17
N VAL A 89 -2.57 4.65 3.99
CA VAL A 89 -3.19 4.85 2.68
C VAL A 89 -3.43 6.34 2.48
N VAL A 90 -2.77 6.95 1.50
CA VAL A 90 -2.93 8.36 1.15
C VAL A 90 -3.67 8.45 -0.19
N SER A 91 -4.92 8.89 -0.12
CA SER A 91 -5.81 9.04 -1.27
C SER A 91 -5.55 10.35 -2.05
N PRO A 92 -5.92 10.41 -3.35
CA PRO A 92 -6.66 9.41 -4.12
C PRO A 92 -5.78 8.26 -4.64
N ILE A 93 -6.32 7.03 -4.54
CA ILE A 93 -5.68 5.84 -5.11
C ILE A 93 -6.62 5.20 -6.11
N GLN A 94 -6.14 5.14 -7.34
CA GLN A 94 -6.75 4.48 -8.47
C GLN A 94 -5.87 3.28 -8.79
N THR A 95 -6.15 2.13 -8.17
CA THR A 95 -5.36 0.90 -8.40
C THR A 95 -5.67 0.26 -9.76
N SER A 96 -6.43 0.94 -10.61
CA SER A 96 -6.93 0.48 -11.90
C SER A 96 -6.69 1.60 -12.92
N GLU A 97 -5.65 1.48 -13.76
CA GLU A 97 -5.48 2.37 -14.92
C GLU A 97 -6.63 2.20 -15.93
N LEU A 98 -7.25 1.02 -15.97
CA LEU A 98 -8.44 0.67 -16.75
C LEU A 98 -9.07 -0.50 -16.00
N GLY A 99 -10.35 -0.43 -15.63
CA GLY A 99 -11.01 -1.50 -14.88
C GLY A 99 -10.68 -2.87 -15.48
N ASN A 100 -10.13 -3.76 -14.64
CA ASN A 100 -9.71 -5.13 -14.94
C ASN A 100 -10.08 -5.62 -16.34
N VAL A 101 -9.18 -5.50 -17.32
CA VAL A 101 -9.42 -6.01 -18.68
C VAL A 101 -9.56 -7.55 -18.68
N PHE A 102 -9.00 -8.23 -17.68
CA PHE A 102 -9.01 -9.69 -17.57
C PHE A 102 -9.94 -10.27 -16.49
N VAL A 103 -10.56 -9.44 -15.64
CA VAL A 103 -11.56 -9.92 -14.64
C VAL A 103 -13.00 -9.72 -15.14
N ARG A 104 -13.20 -9.27 -16.40
CA ARG A 104 -14.54 -9.15 -17.00
C ARG A 104 -15.29 -10.48 -17.16
N GLU A 105 -14.64 -11.62 -16.98
CA GLU A 105 -15.26 -12.92 -17.22
C GLU A 105 -15.85 -13.58 -15.97
N HIS A 106 -15.63 -13.08 -14.76
CA HIS A 106 -16.19 -13.70 -13.54
C HIS A 106 -16.97 -12.65 -12.74
N GLU A 107 -18.23 -12.98 -12.49
CA GLU A 107 -19.33 -12.14 -12.02
C GLU A 107 -19.01 -11.28 -10.78
N ASN A 108 -19.62 -10.08 -10.71
CA ASN A 108 -19.57 -9.05 -9.66
C ASN A 108 -18.35 -8.12 -9.64
N MET A 109 -18.37 -7.08 -10.48
CA MET A 109 -17.54 -5.88 -10.24
C MET A 109 -18.38 -4.61 -10.31
N GLY A 110 -18.69 -4.04 -9.14
CA GLY A 110 -18.84 -2.60 -9.04
C GLY A 110 -17.47 -1.92 -9.28
N PRO A 111 -17.43 -0.62 -9.55
CA PRO A 111 -16.19 0.13 -9.66
C PRO A 111 -15.55 0.24 -8.27
N GLY A 112 -14.83 -0.79 -7.85
CA GLY A 112 -14.24 -0.89 -6.53
C GLY A 112 -12.82 -1.40 -6.67
N ASN A 113 -11.86 -0.52 -6.40
CA ASN A 113 -10.46 -0.86 -6.18
C ASN A 113 -10.34 -2.20 -5.41
N ASP A 114 -9.47 -3.11 -5.85
CA ASP A 114 -9.27 -4.49 -5.34
C ASP A 114 -8.69 -4.54 -3.89
N TRP A 115 -9.15 -3.67 -3.00
CA TRP A 115 -8.71 -3.57 -1.61
C TRP A 115 -8.96 -4.84 -0.82
N ASP A 116 -10.01 -5.61 -1.12
CA ASP A 116 -10.21 -6.94 -0.52
C ASP A 116 -9.04 -7.88 -0.84
N HIS A 117 -8.51 -7.83 -2.07
CA HIS A 117 -7.34 -8.63 -2.43
C HIS A 117 -6.05 -8.06 -1.82
N LEU A 118 -5.87 -6.74 -1.85
CA LEU A 118 -4.70 -6.08 -1.28
C LEU A 118 -4.60 -6.30 0.24
N LEU A 119 -5.71 -6.26 0.97
CA LEU A 119 -5.72 -6.49 2.41
C LEU A 119 -5.31 -7.91 2.80
N LYS A 120 -5.53 -8.91 1.94
CA LYS A 120 -5.04 -10.29 2.16
C LYS A 120 -3.52 -10.37 2.16
N CYS A 121 -2.83 -9.43 1.51
CA CYS A 121 -1.37 -9.36 1.53
C CYS A 121 -0.83 -8.93 2.90
N PHE A 122 -1.66 -8.42 3.81
CA PHE A 122 -1.26 -7.91 5.13
C PHE A 122 -1.85 -8.72 6.31
N PRO A 123 -1.52 -10.01 6.45
CA PRO A 123 -2.10 -10.86 7.48
C PRO A 123 -1.78 -10.40 8.92
N ASN A 124 -0.67 -9.67 9.10
CA ASN A 124 -0.20 -9.20 10.40
C ASN A 124 -0.52 -7.71 10.67
N LEU A 125 -1.42 -7.13 9.88
CA LEU A 125 -1.79 -5.72 9.99
C LEU A 125 -2.46 -5.41 11.33
N LYS A 126 -1.90 -4.45 12.07
CA LYS A 126 -2.40 -4.02 13.39
C LYS A 126 -3.00 -2.63 13.34
N HIS A 127 -2.46 -1.76 12.49
CA HIS A 127 -2.86 -0.37 12.40
C HIS A 127 -3.07 0.01 10.94
N LEU A 128 -4.28 0.49 10.61
CA LEU A 128 -4.57 1.06 9.30
C LEU A 128 -4.97 2.53 9.47
N ALA A 129 -4.31 3.41 8.72
CA ALA A 129 -4.65 4.81 8.64
C ALA A 129 -4.92 5.21 7.20
N PHE A 130 -6.08 5.82 6.95
CA PHE A 130 -6.43 6.41 5.67
C PHE A 130 -6.42 7.93 5.78
N ILE A 131 -5.83 8.59 4.80
CA ILE A 131 -5.65 10.04 4.76
C ILE A 131 -6.14 10.55 3.41
N HIS A 132 -6.92 11.62 3.47
CA HIS A 132 -7.21 12.44 2.31
C HIS A 132 -6.10 13.48 2.11
N ASN A 133 -5.52 13.53 0.91
CA ASN A 133 -4.65 14.64 0.54
C ASN A 133 -5.49 15.92 0.39
N ALA A 134 -5.19 16.94 1.18
CA ALA A 134 -5.98 18.18 1.22
C ALA A 134 -5.96 18.98 -0.10
N ASP A 135 -4.94 18.74 -0.94
CA ASP A 135 -4.80 19.39 -2.24
C ASP A 135 -5.64 18.73 -3.34
N GLU A 136 -6.25 17.57 -3.05
CA GLU A 136 -7.00 16.76 -4.03
C GLU A 136 -8.51 16.91 -3.87
N PRO A 137 -9.30 16.89 -4.95
CA PRO A 137 -10.76 16.90 -4.86
C PRO A 137 -11.29 15.72 -4.04
N VAL A 138 -12.24 16.01 -3.16
CA VAL A 138 -12.89 15.02 -2.27
C VAL A 138 -13.54 13.88 -3.07
N GLU A 139 -14.05 14.20 -4.25
CA GLU A 139 -14.70 13.26 -5.15
C GLU A 139 -13.74 12.14 -5.59
N LEU A 140 -12.46 12.46 -5.82
CA LEU A 140 -11.46 11.48 -6.27
C LEU A 140 -11.03 10.52 -5.16
N ALA A 141 -11.07 10.98 -3.90
CA ALA A 141 -10.73 10.16 -2.74
C ALA A 141 -11.90 9.27 -2.27
N ARG A 142 -13.12 9.57 -2.70
CA ARG A 142 -14.36 8.93 -2.23
C ARG A 142 -14.40 7.45 -2.56
N ASP A 143 -14.08 7.09 -3.79
CA ASP A 143 -14.11 5.70 -4.24
C ASP A 143 -13.05 4.86 -3.52
N THR A 144 -11.85 5.41 -3.31
CA THR A 144 -10.81 4.76 -2.50
C THR A 144 -11.26 4.55 -1.06
N PHE A 145 -11.87 5.58 -0.44
CA PHE A 145 -12.36 5.51 0.93
C PHE A 145 -13.45 4.45 1.11
N TYR A 146 -14.47 4.44 0.23
CA TYR A 146 -15.56 3.47 0.33
C TYR A 146 -15.12 2.04 0.04
N ALA A 147 -14.29 1.83 -0.98
CA ALA A 147 -13.77 0.50 -1.29
C ALA A 147 -12.91 -0.03 -0.14
N LEU A 148 -12.00 0.79 0.41
CA LEU A 148 -11.18 0.40 1.54
C LEU A 148 -12.01 0.15 2.81
N HIS A 149 -12.97 1.02 3.11
CA HIS A 149 -13.82 0.86 4.29
C HIS A 149 -14.63 -0.44 4.22
N THR A 150 -15.24 -0.72 3.06
CA THR A 150 -15.99 -1.96 2.82
C THR A 150 -15.09 -3.18 3.00
N ALA A 151 -13.89 -3.16 2.42
CA ALA A 151 -12.94 -4.25 2.54
C ALA A 151 -12.49 -4.46 3.99
N VAL A 152 -12.19 -3.39 4.72
CA VAL A 152 -11.84 -3.46 6.15
C VAL A 152 -13.00 -4.05 6.95
N ALA A 153 -14.25 -3.65 6.69
CA ALA A 153 -15.42 -4.19 7.38
C ALA A 153 -15.60 -5.70 7.13
N ASN A 154 -15.41 -6.16 5.89
CA ASN A 154 -15.47 -7.58 5.52
C ASN A 154 -14.38 -8.41 6.20
N HIS A 155 -13.19 -7.84 6.35
CA HIS A 155 -12.04 -8.52 6.94
C HIS A 155 -11.95 -8.35 8.47
N TRP A 156 -12.72 -7.45 9.06
CA TRP A 156 -12.60 -7.07 10.49
C TRP A 156 -12.72 -8.27 11.42
N ALA A 157 -13.74 -9.10 11.21
CA ALA A 157 -14.04 -10.26 12.07
C ALA A 157 -12.93 -11.33 12.06
N ALA A 158 -12.11 -11.38 11.01
CA ALA A 158 -11.00 -12.32 10.87
C ALA A 158 -9.62 -11.67 11.09
N SER A 159 -9.56 -10.35 11.31
CA SER A 159 -8.30 -9.59 11.33
C SER A 159 -7.69 -9.47 12.73
N VAL A 160 -6.36 -9.34 12.78
CA VAL A 160 -5.60 -8.97 14.00
C VAL A 160 -5.55 -7.44 14.19
N LEU A 161 -6.43 -6.71 13.50
CA LEU A 161 -6.42 -5.26 13.45
C LEU A 161 -6.80 -4.68 14.82
N LYS A 162 -5.92 -3.85 15.38
CA LYS A 162 -6.08 -3.24 16.71
C LYS A 162 -6.64 -1.84 16.63
N SER A 163 -6.34 -1.10 15.56
CA SER A 163 -6.84 0.25 15.39
C SER A 163 -7.04 0.62 13.93
N LEU A 164 -8.09 1.39 13.68
CA LEU A 164 -8.42 1.98 12.39
C LEU A 164 -8.58 3.49 12.57
N LYS A 165 -7.93 4.27 11.71
CA LYS A 165 -8.03 5.74 11.73
C LYS A 165 -8.34 6.26 10.34
N PHE A 166 -9.38 7.08 10.25
CA PHE A 166 -9.72 7.82 9.03
C PHE A 166 -9.51 9.31 9.29
N ASP A 167 -8.63 9.93 8.50
CA ASP A 167 -8.35 11.36 8.49
C ASP A 167 -8.91 11.92 7.17
N VAL A 168 -10.22 12.18 7.16
CA VAL A 168 -11.00 12.56 5.96
C VAL A 168 -11.85 13.80 6.21
N PRO A 169 -12.10 14.63 5.19
CA PRO A 169 -13.01 15.76 5.29
C PRO A 169 -14.43 15.32 5.67
N PRO A 170 -15.19 16.14 6.42
CA PRO A 170 -16.57 15.82 6.80
C PRO A 170 -17.48 15.49 5.61
N GLN A 171 -17.21 16.06 4.43
CA GLN A 171 -18.01 15.79 3.23
C GLN A 171 -17.91 14.33 2.75
N MET A 172 -16.84 13.60 3.07
CA MET A 172 -16.73 12.17 2.77
C MET A 172 -17.59 11.31 3.68
N ILE A 173 -17.78 11.75 4.94
CA ILE A 173 -18.51 11.01 5.98
C ILE A 173 -20.02 11.27 5.88
N ALA A 174 -20.44 12.48 5.52
CA ALA A 174 -21.86 12.87 5.52
C ALA A 174 -22.76 11.99 4.61
N ASN A 175 -22.19 11.41 3.54
CA ASN A 175 -22.90 10.51 2.63
C ASN A 175 -22.77 9.02 3.00
N PHE A 176 -22.04 8.70 4.07
CA PHE A 176 -21.73 7.33 4.50
C PHE A 176 -22.80 6.72 5.42
N GLN A 177 -23.79 7.49 5.88
CA GLN A 177 -24.84 7.03 6.82
C GLN A 177 -25.92 6.10 6.22
N MET A 178 -25.71 5.52 5.04
CA MET A 178 -26.57 4.43 4.55
C MET A 178 -25.72 3.17 4.44
N VAL A 179 -26.16 2.11 5.13
CA VAL A 179 -25.55 0.78 5.23
C VAL A 179 -24.55 0.61 6.39
N VAL A 180 -25.13 0.50 7.58
CA VAL A 180 -24.61 -0.43 8.60
C VAL A 180 -25.76 -1.41 8.89
N PRO A 181 -25.57 -2.73 8.76
CA PRO A 181 -26.56 -3.72 9.21
C PRO A 181 -26.73 -3.73 10.73
#